data_AF-A0A967U5M7-F1
#
_entry.id   AF-A0A967U5M7-F1
#
_cell.length_a   1.000
_cell.length_b   1.000
_cell.length_c   1.000
_cell.angle_alpha   90.00
_cell.angle_beta   90.00
_cell.angle_gamma   90.00
#
_symmetry.space_group_name_H-M   'P 1'
#
loop_
_entity.id
_entity.type
_entity.pdbx_description
1 polymer ?
#
loop_
_entity_poly.entity_id
_entity_poly.type
_entity_poly.pdbx_seq_one_letter_code
_entity_poly.pdbx_strand_id
1 'polypeptide(L)' 'MKFKLDSLHKKGDVKLGKGGIREIEFFVNAFQLIHGGNLKQLRSNSLLSTLNTLTELQLITEDIKDTLVSSYIFLRKTE' A
#
# COMPACT_ATOMS: atom_id res chain seq x y z
N MET A 1 -5.29 3.54 -20.51
CA MET A 1 -3.81 3.41 -20.63
C MET A 1 -3.30 2.43 -19.56
N LYS A 2 -3.63 1.13 -19.69
CA LYS A 2 -3.29 0.05 -18.74
C LYS A 2 -2.95 -1.22 -19.54
N PHE A 3 -1.88 -1.22 -20.32
CA PHE A 3 -1.38 -2.43 -20.97
C PHE A 3 0.08 -2.23 -21.39
N LYS A 4 1.02 -2.35 -20.44
CA LYS A 4 2.39 -2.85 -20.66
C LYS A 4 3.20 -2.85 -19.35
N LEU A 5 2.93 -3.77 -18.43
CA LEU A 5 3.80 -3.97 -17.25
C LEU A 5 4.06 -5.44 -16.90
N ASP A 6 3.61 -6.39 -17.74
CA ASP A 6 3.82 -7.83 -17.51
C ASP A 6 5.19 -8.37 -17.98
N SER A 7 6.16 -7.51 -18.36
CA SER A 7 7.40 -7.97 -19.04
C SER A 7 8.70 -7.86 -18.24
N LEU A 8 8.70 -7.52 -16.95
CA LEU A 8 9.95 -7.40 -16.17
C LEU A 8 9.88 -8.04 -14.78
N HIS A 9 9.33 -9.26 -14.67
CA HIS A 9 9.47 -10.04 -13.43
C HIS A 9 10.83 -10.73 -13.39
N LYS A 10 11.84 -10.01 -12.90
CA LYS A 10 13.08 -10.62 -12.42
C LYS A 10 12.83 -11.13 -11.00
N LYS A 11 12.93 -12.45 -10.83
CA LYS A 11 12.72 -13.15 -9.55
C LYS A 11 13.85 -12.73 -8.59
N GLY A 12 13.54 -11.90 -7.58
CA GLY A 12 14.49 -11.50 -6.54
C GLY A 12 14.53 -10.02 -6.16
N ASP A 13 13.81 -9.14 -6.87
CA ASP A 13 13.74 -7.72 -6.46
C ASP A 13 12.70 -7.53 -5.35
N VAL A 14 13.16 -7.46 -4.09
CA VAL A 14 12.35 -7.13 -2.91
C VAL A 14 11.60 -5.79 -3.06
N LYS A 15 12.06 -4.92 -3.98
CA LYS A 15 11.44 -3.62 -4.29
C LYS A 15 10.55 -3.59 -5.54
N LEU A 16 10.56 -4.64 -6.39
CA LEU A 16 9.85 -4.66 -7.69
C LEU A 16 9.09 -5.97 -8.01
N GLY A 17 9.25 -7.02 -7.21
CA GLY A 17 8.50 -8.27 -7.33
C GLY A 17 7.21 -8.27 -6.50
N LYS A 18 6.34 -9.27 -6.76
CA LYS A 18 5.16 -9.57 -5.92
C LYS A 18 5.54 -9.58 -4.43
N GLY A 19 4.90 -8.73 -3.62
CA GLY A 19 5.16 -8.57 -2.19
C GLY A 19 6.14 -7.46 -1.79
N GLY A 20 6.53 -6.56 -2.71
CA GLY A 20 7.44 -5.46 -2.41
C GLY A 20 6.78 -4.18 -1.84
N ILE A 21 7.60 -3.23 -1.38
CA ILE A 21 7.14 -1.97 -0.75
C ILE A 21 6.18 -1.17 -1.65
N ARG A 22 6.42 -1.21 -2.96
CA ARG A 22 5.61 -0.53 -3.98
C ARG A 22 4.19 -1.10 -4.11
N GLU A 23 3.98 -2.39 -3.82
CA GLU A 23 2.65 -2.97 -3.83
C GLU A 23 1.82 -2.49 -2.63
N ILE A 24 2.45 -2.33 -1.47
CA ILE A 24 1.82 -1.75 -0.28
C ILE A 24 1.44 -0.29 -0.55
N GLU A 25 2.34 0.49 -1.16
CA GLU A 25 2.06 1.87 -1.56
C GLU A 25 0.94 1.95 -2.61
N PHE A 26 0.95 1.06 -3.61
CA PHE A 26 -0.09 1.00 -4.62
C PHE A 26 -1.46 0.65 -4.02
N PHE A 27 -1.51 -0.32 -3.11
CA PHE A 27 -2.72 -0.69 -2.38
C PHE A 27 -3.31 0.52 -1.66
N VAL A 28 -2.50 1.20 -0.85
CA VAL A 28 -2.94 2.38 -0.10
C VAL A 28 -3.39 3.50 -1.05
N ASN A 29 -2.61 3.82 -2.08
CA ASN A 29 -2.95 4.84 -3.07
C ASN A 29 -4.25 4.52 -3.82
N ALA A 30 -4.53 3.24 -4.12
CA ALA A 30 -5.78 2.84 -4.76
C ALA A 30 -6.99 3.18 -3.89
N PHE A 31 -6.92 2.94 -2.58
CA PHE A 31 -7.99 3.35 -1.65
C PHE A 31 -8.15 4.87 -1.59
N GLN A 32 -7.04 5.63 -1.60
CA GLN A 32 -7.11 7.10 -1.63
C GLN A 32 -7.73 7.63 -2.92
N LEU A 33 -7.48 6.99 -4.06
CA LEU A 33 -8.10 7.37 -5.34
C LEU A 33 -9.60 7.06 -5.37
N ILE A 34 -10.01 5.91 -4.83
CA ILE A 34 -11.42 5.48 -4.81
C ILE A 34 -12.23 6.29 -3.79
N HIS A 35 -11.70 6.48 -2.57
CA HIS A 35 -12.45 7.04 -1.45
C HIS A 35 -12.02 8.46 -1.06
N GLY A 36 -10.81 8.91 -1.41
CA GLY A 36 -10.26 10.21 -1.00
C GLY A 36 -10.99 11.42 -1.59
N GLY A 37 -11.80 11.24 -2.64
CA GLY A 37 -12.74 12.26 -3.11
C GLY A 37 -13.74 12.66 -2.02
N ASN A 38 -14.35 11.65 -1.38
CA ASN A 38 -15.41 11.82 -0.37
C ASN A 38 -14.86 11.87 1.06
N LEU A 39 -13.81 11.10 1.35
CA LEU A 39 -13.21 10.96 2.68
C LEU A 39 -11.90 11.73 2.73
N LYS A 40 -11.98 13.01 3.11
CA LYS A 40 -10.81 13.90 3.17
C LYS A 40 -9.70 13.38 4.09
N GLN A 41 -10.05 12.59 5.12
CA GLN A 41 -9.07 11.97 6.03
C GLN A 41 -8.13 11.00 5.31
N LEU A 42 -8.53 10.45 4.15
CA LEU A 42 -7.68 9.58 3.34
C LEU A 42 -6.68 10.33 2.46
N ARG A 43 -6.62 11.66 2.48
CA ARG A 43 -5.67 12.43 1.64
C ARG A 43 -4.29 12.62 2.28
N SER A 44 -3.97 11.86 3.32
CA SER A 44 -2.66 11.91 3.98
C SER A 44 -1.56 11.39 3.04
N ASN A 45 -0.40 12.05 3.04
CA ASN A 45 0.78 11.56 2.32
C ASN A 45 1.53 10.46 3.10
N SER A 46 1.14 10.18 4.34
CA SER A 46 1.77 9.16 5.16
C SER A 46 1.05 7.83 5.01
N LEU A 47 1.75 6.81 4.53
CA LEU A 47 1.23 5.46 4.35
C LEU A 47 0.68 4.88 5.66
N LEU A 48 1.44 5.01 6.75
CA LEU A 48 1.03 4.52 8.07
C LEU A 48 -0.22 5.25 8.60
N SER A 49 -0.28 6.57 8.39
CA SER A 49 -1.46 7.36 8.74
C SER A 49 -2.68 6.91 7.95
N THR A 50 -2.53 6.68 6.64
CA THR A 50 -3.64 6.22 5.80
C THR A 50 -4.09 4.83 6.20
N LEU A 51 -3.20 3.90 6.54
CA LEU A 51 -3.57 2.56 7.04
C LEU A 51 -4.39 2.63 8.34
N ASN A 52 -4.03 3.52 9.27
CA ASN A 52 -4.85 3.76 10.46
C ASN A 52 -6.24 4.28 10.08
N THR A 53 -6.32 5.30 9.24
CA THR A 53 -7.61 5.85 8.77
C THR A 53 -8.46 4.80 8.06
N LEU A 54 -7.86 3.94 7.23
CA LEU A 54 -8.58 2.86 6.55
C LEU A 54 -9.18 1.86 7.54
N THR A 55 -8.49 1.62 8.65
CA THR A 55 -8.95 0.71 9.70
C THR A 55 -10.05 1.35 10.55
N GLU A 56 -9.89 2.63 10.91
CA GLU A 56 -10.92 3.43 11.60
C GLU A 56 -12.23 3.50 10.80
N LEU A 57 -12.12 3.59 9.47
CA LEU A 57 -13.25 3.58 8.54
C LEU A 57 -13.79 2.17 8.22
N GLN A 58 -13.24 1.12 8.85
CA GLN A 58 -13.59 -0.29 8.63
C GLN A 58 -13.46 -0.74 7.16
N LEU A 59 -12.60 -0.08 6.38
CA LEU A 59 -12.32 -0.43 4.99
C LEU A 59 -11.31 -1.59 4.89
N ILE A 60 -10.51 -1.79 5.94
CA ILE A 60 -9.64 -2.94 6.16
C ILE A 60 -9.76 -3.40 7.63
N THR A 61 -9.36 -4.63 7.91
CA THR A 61 -9.29 -5.15 9.28
C THR A 61 -7.97 -4.76 9.96
N GLU A 62 -7.95 -4.81 11.29
CA GLU A 62 -6.73 -4.62 12.09
C GLU A 62 -5.62 -5.62 11.71
N ASP A 63 -5.97 -6.88 11.45
CA ASP A 63 -5.02 -7.91 11.01
C ASP A 63 -4.33 -7.56 9.68
N ILE A 64 -5.09 -7.03 8.72
CA ILE A 64 -4.55 -6.55 7.44
C ILE A 64 -3.64 -5.35 7.68
N LYS A 65 -4.05 -4.40 8.52
CA LYS A 65 -3.25 -3.22 8.88
C LYS A 65 -1.90 -3.66 9.46
N ASP A 66 -1.91 -4.53 10.47
CA ASP A 66 -0.71 -5.00 11.16
C ASP A 66 0.24 -5.77 10.23
N THR A 67 -0.32 -6.59 9.34
CA THR A 67 0.44 -7.29 8.30
C THR A 67 1.12 -6.31 7.34
N LEU A 68 0.40 -5.29 6.85
CA LEU A 68 0.94 -4.30 5.91
C LEU A 68 1.97 -3.39 6.59
N VAL A 69 1.72 -2.97 7.83
CA VAL A 69 2.66 -2.14 8.60
C VAL A 69 3.96 -2.89 8.88
N SER A 70 3.87 -4.13 9.38
CA SER A 70 5.05 -4.94 9.68
C SER A 70 5.87 -5.23 8.42
N SER A 71 5.21 -5.59 7.32
CA SER A 71 5.84 -5.78 6.00
C SER A 71 6.50 -4.49 5.49
N TYR A 72 5.80 -3.35 5.57
CA TYR A 72 6.33 -2.06 5.15
C TYR A 72 7.59 -1.66 5.93
N ILE A 73 7.56 -1.78 7.26
CA ILE A 73 8.71 -1.47 8.13
C ILE A 73 9.88 -2.39 7.83
N PHE A 74 9.63 -3.69 7.65
CA PHE A 74 10.67 -4.65 7.30
C PHE A 74 11.34 -4.29 5.97
N LEU A 75 10.53 -4.08 4.93
CA LEU A 75 11.01 -3.76 3.58
C LEU A 75 11.76 -2.42 3.52
N ARG A 76 11.30 -1.40 4.25
CA ARG A 76 11.95 -0.08 4.38
C ARG A 76 13.31 -0.16 5.08
N LYS A 77 13.50 -1.10 6.02
CA LYS A 77 14.77 -1.30 6.72
C LYS A 77 15.80 -2.06 5.87
N THR A 78 15.34 -2.88 4.93
CA THR A 78 16.18 -3.60 3.97
C THR A 78 16.47 -2.79 2.69
N GLU A 79 15.99 -1.54 2.65
CA GLU A 79 16.09 -0.62 1.50
C GLU A 79 17.44 0.10 1.43
#